data_AF-B8KT48-F1
#
_entry.id   AF-B8KT48-F1
#
_cell.length_a   1.000
_cell.length_b   1.000
_cell.length_c   1.000
_cell.angle_alpha   90.00
_cell.angle_beta   90.00
_cell.angle_gamma   90.00
#
_symmetry.space_group_name_H-M   'P 1'
#
loop_
_entity.id
_entity.type
_entity.pdbx_description
1 polymer ?
#
loop_
_entity_poly.entity_id
_entity_poly.type
_entity_poly.pdbx_seq_one_letter_code
_entity_poly.pdbx_strand_id
1 'polypeptide(L)'
;MQRKVMKFLHTMGAIGMLGAMASLIVVNALLPDPEQGLETYRALRDVMDGIARWVLFPSLGVTLVSGLLSMAITTAFHNAGWAWLKLVSGVVMFEGTLLAVQGPIEREAELAAQAVSGELAVSALATTVAAEQASLWVLGFVASANVVLGVFRPIWRKRKVAVS
;
A
#
# COMPACT_ATOMS: atom_id res chain seq x y z
N MET A 1 -4.61 -12.87 -25.59
CA MET A 1 -4.80 -13.50 -24.27
C MET A 1 -4.01 -12.79 -23.15
N GLN A 2 -2.68 -12.66 -23.30
CA GLN A 2 -1.77 -12.07 -22.28
C GLN A 2 -2.19 -10.68 -21.75
N ARG A 3 -2.64 -9.76 -22.62
CA ARG A 3 -3.10 -8.43 -22.20
C ARG A 3 -4.33 -8.45 -21.27
N LYS A 4 -5.23 -9.42 -21.44
CA LYS A 4 -6.44 -9.55 -20.61
C LYS A 4 -6.07 -10.08 -19.21
N VAL A 5 -5.16 -11.06 -19.15
CA VAL A 5 -4.63 -11.62 -17.90
C VAL A 5 -3.90 -10.56 -17.08
N MET A 6 -3.03 -9.76 -17.72
CA MET A 6 -2.32 -8.67 -17.01
C MET A 6 -3.28 -7.63 -16.44
N LYS A 7 -4.31 -7.25 -17.20
CA LYS A 7 -5.36 -6.35 -16.68
C LYS A 7 -6.10 -6.95 -15.50
N PHE A 8 -6.49 -8.23 -15.60
CA PHE A 8 -7.18 -8.93 -14.52
C PHE A 8 -6.33 -8.98 -13.24
N LEU A 9 -5.08 -9.44 -13.34
CA LEU A 9 -4.15 -9.50 -12.21
C LEU A 9 -3.93 -8.12 -11.58
N HIS A 10 -3.70 -7.10 -12.41
CA HIS A 10 -3.50 -5.74 -11.93
C HIS A 10 -4.71 -5.21 -11.16
N THR A 11 -5.92 -5.44 -11.68
CA THR A 11 -7.16 -5.04 -11.00
C THR A 11 -7.38 -5.83 -9.70
N MET A 12 -7.17 -7.15 -9.72
CA MET A 12 -7.30 -7.98 -8.51
C MET A 12 -6.31 -7.56 -7.42
N GLY A 13 -5.05 -7.34 -7.79
CA GLY A 13 -4.03 -6.84 -6.87
C GLY A 13 -4.38 -5.45 -6.35
N ALA A 14 -4.84 -4.53 -7.20
CA ALA A 14 -5.20 -3.18 -6.77
C ALA A 14 -6.38 -3.18 -5.77
N ILE A 15 -7.38 -4.02 -6.00
CA ILE A 15 -8.53 -4.20 -5.08
C ILE A 15 -8.04 -4.79 -3.75
N GLY A 16 -7.23 -5.85 -3.79
CA GLY A 16 -6.68 -6.48 -2.59
C GLY A 16 -5.83 -5.51 -1.77
N MET A 17 -5.03 -4.68 -2.43
CA MET A 17 -4.20 -3.66 -1.80
C MET A 17 -5.03 -2.56 -1.14
N LEU A 18 -6.05 -2.01 -1.83
CA LEU A 18 -6.94 -1.01 -1.26
C LEU A 18 -7.78 -1.58 -0.11
N GLY A 19 -8.28 -2.81 -0.25
CA GLY A 19 -9.02 -3.50 0.79
C GLY A 19 -8.17 -3.72 2.06
N ALA A 20 -6.94 -4.21 1.89
CA ALA A 20 -6.00 -4.38 3.00
C ALA A 20 -5.70 -3.04 3.69
N MET A 21 -5.43 -1.98 2.92
CA MET A 21 -5.17 -0.64 3.47
C MET A 21 -6.37 -0.13 4.29
N ALA A 22 -7.59 -0.28 3.77
CA ALA A 22 -8.81 0.10 4.48
C ALA A 22 -8.99 -0.71 5.78
N SER A 23 -8.74 -2.03 5.73
CA SER A 23 -8.78 -2.86 6.93
C SER A 23 -7.73 -2.44 7.96
N LEU A 24 -6.49 -2.15 7.54
CA LEU A 24 -5.44 -1.66 8.44
C LEU A 24 -5.80 -0.32 9.08
N ILE A 25 -6.40 0.62 8.31
CA ILE A 25 -6.89 1.89 8.85
C ILE A 25 -7.93 1.66 9.94
N VAL A 26 -8.89 0.77 9.72
CA VAL A 26 -9.94 0.44 10.69
C VAL A 26 -9.34 -0.19 11.93
N VAL A 27 -8.49 -1.21 11.80
CA VAL A 27 -7.89 -1.89 12.95
C VAL A 27 -6.99 -0.94 13.74
N ASN A 28 -6.18 -0.12 13.06
CA ASN A 28 -5.34 0.89 13.70
C ASN A 28 -6.16 1.90 14.52
N ALA A 29 -7.34 2.30 14.03
CA ALA A 29 -8.24 3.20 14.74
C ALA A 29 -8.92 2.55 15.97
N LEU A 30 -8.89 1.22 16.06
CA LEU A 30 -9.46 0.44 17.16
C LEU A 30 -8.41 0.03 18.20
N LEU A 31 -7.13 0.36 18.00
CA LEU A 31 -6.07 0.04 18.96
C LEU A 31 -6.39 0.70 20.32
N PRO A 32 -6.44 -0.08 21.42
CA PRO A 32 -6.57 0.49 22.75
C PRO A 32 -5.27 1.14 23.18
N ASP A 33 -5.34 1.97 24.22
CA ASP A 33 -4.16 2.40 24.96
C ASP A 33 -3.46 1.16 25.55
N PRO A 34 -2.18 0.90 25.21
CA PRO A 34 -1.46 -0.28 25.68
C PRO A 34 -1.34 -0.33 27.21
N GLU A 35 -1.37 0.81 27.92
CA GLU A 35 -1.36 0.83 29.39
C GLU A 35 -2.67 0.32 29.99
N GLN A 36 -3.77 0.44 29.26
CA GLN A 36 -5.12 0.05 29.72
C GLN A 36 -5.52 -1.35 29.24
N GLY A 37 -4.89 -1.85 28.16
CA GLY A 37 -5.33 -3.08 27.49
C GLY A 37 -4.25 -3.77 26.65
N LEU A 38 -3.10 -4.09 27.27
CA LEU A 38 -1.94 -4.67 26.58
C LEU A 38 -2.25 -5.93 25.75
N GLU A 39 -3.02 -6.87 26.30
CA GLU A 39 -3.37 -8.12 25.58
C GLU A 39 -4.20 -7.85 24.33
N THR A 40 -5.16 -6.93 24.42
CA THR A 40 -5.98 -6.53 23.27
C THR A 40 -5.16 -5.72 22.26
N TYR A 41 -4.27 -4.84 22.72
CA TYR A 41 -3.31 -4.12 21.87
C TYR A 41 -2.47 -5.11 21.06
N ARG A 42 -1.84 -6.09 21.72
CA ARG A 42 -1.06 -7.14 21.06
C ARG A 42 -1.90 -7.91 20.04
N ALA A 43 -3.08 -8.39 20.43
CA ALA A 43 -3.92 -9.18 19.53
C ALA A 43 -4.30 -8.42 18.25
N LEU A 44 -4.59 -7.11 18.36
CA LEU A 44 -4.86 -6.29 17.18
C LEU A 44 -3.61 -6.01 16.34
N ARG A 45 -2.43 -5.87 16.95
CA ARG A 45 -1.16 -5.78 16.22
C ARG A 45 -0.85 -7.06 15.44
N ASP A 46 -1.11 -8.23 16.02
CA ASP A 46 -0.97 -9.52 15.31
C ASP A 46 -1.94 -9.60 14.11
N VAL A 47 -3.17 -9.09 14.25
CA VAL A 47 -4.12 -8.99 13.13
C VAL A 47 -3.61 -8.05 12.04
N MET A 48 -3.06 -6.89 12.41
CA MET A 48 -2.49 -5.94 11.45
C MET A 48 -1.30 -6.54 10.70
N ASP A 49 -0.38 -7.21 11.40
CA ASP A 49 0.75 -7.92 10.77
C ASP A 49 0.24 -9.00 9.81
N GLY A 50 -0.75 -9.78 10.23
CA GLY A 50 -1.40 -10.76 9.38
C GLY A 50 -1.96 -10.17 8.09
N ILE A 51 -2.68 -9.04 8.16
CA ILE A 51 -3.21 -8.34 6.98
C ILE A 51 -2.07 -7.83 6.10
N ALA A 52 -1.05 -7.21 6.68
CA ALA A 52 0.09 -6.65 5.96
C ALA A 52 0.86 -7.76 5.19
N ARG A 53 1.19 -8.84 5.89
CA ARG A 53 2.00 -9.95 5.38
C ARG A 53 1.26 -10.82 4.37
N TRP A 54 -0.03 -11.10 4.60
CA TRP A 54 -0.78 -12.07 3.78
C TRP A 54 -1.71 -11.45 2.73
N VAL A 55 -2.08 -10.18 2.86
CA VAL A 55 -2.98 -9.53 1.91
C VAL A 55 -2.31 -8.36 1.22
N LEU A 56 -1.77 -7.40 1.98
CA LEU A 56 -1.19 -6.18 1.42
C LEU A 56 0.02 -6.47 0.55
N PHE A 57 1.03 -7.17 1.10
CA PHE A 57 2.28 -7.43 0.41
C PHE A 57 2.12 -8.30 -0.86
N PRO A 58 1.35 -9.42 -0.83
CA PRO A 58 1.07 -10.17 -2.05
C PRO A 58 0.29 -9.36 -3.09
N SER A 59 -0.68 -8.55 -2.66
CA SER A 59 -1.47 -7.70 -3.56
C SER A 59 -0.62 -6.62 -4.24
N LEU A 60 0.31 -6.01 -3.49
CA LEU A 60 1.32 -5.08 -4.01
C LEU A 60 2.18 -5.77 -5.07
N GLY A 61 2.71 -6.95 -4.77
CA GLY A 61 3.52 -7.74 -5.70
C GLY A 61 2.78 -8.05 -7.01
N VAL A 62 1.55 -8.55 -6.91
CA VAL A 62 0.70 -8.83 -8.08
C VAL A 62 0.43 -7.56 -8.89
N THR A 63 0.13 -6.44 -8.22
CA THR A 63 -0.17 -5.15 -8.87
C THR A 63 1.05 -4.62 -9.64
N LEU A 64 2.22 -4.62 -9.01
CA LEU A 64 3.46 -4.11 -9.58
C LEU A 64 3.96 -4.98 -10.73
N VAL A 65 4.05 -6.30 -10.53
CA VAL A 65 4.56 -7.23 -11.55
C VAL A 65 3.66 -7.20 -12.79
N SER A 66 2.35 -7.28 -12.62
CA SER A 66 1.41 -7.20 -13.75
C SER A 66 1.44 -5.83 -14.44
N GLY A 67 1.62 -4.75 -13.68
CA GLY A 67 1.75 -3.39 -14.21
C GLY A 67 3.01 -3.21 -15.06
N LEU A 68 4.15 -3.61 -14.54
CA LEU A 68 5.46 -3.53 -15.22
C LEU A 68 5.49 -4.41 -16.47
N LEU A 69 5.00 -5.65 -16.38
CA LEU A 69 4.89 -6.55 -17.54
C LEU A 69 3.98 -5.96 -18.62
N SER A 70 2.88 -5.32 -18.23
CA SER A 70 1.98 -4.66 -19.19
C SER A 70 2.68 -3.53 -19.96
N MET A 71 3.53 -2.77 -19.27
CA MET A 71 4.33 -1.67 -19.87
C MET A 71 5.46 -2.20 -20.75
N ALA A 72 6.13 -3.29 -20.35
CA ALA A 72 7.19 -3.91 -21.13
C ALA A 72 6.67 -4.49 -22.47
N ILE A 73 5.55 -5.21 -22.42
CA ILE A 73 4.99 -5.94 -23.59
C ILE A 73 4.23 -5.00 -24.55
N THR A 74 3.81 -3.82 -24.11
CA THR A 74 2.97 -2.93 -24.90
C THR A 74 3.75 -1.74 -25.42
N THR A 75 4.08 -1.75 -26.72
CA THR A 75 4.80 -0.67 -27.44
C THR A 75 4.19 0.72 -27.28
N ALA A 76 2.89 0.83 -27.04
CA ALA A 76 2.22 2.10 -26.78
C ALA A 76 2.70 2.83 -25.50
N PHE A 77 3.44 2.17 -24.60
CA PHE A 77 4.04 2.80 -23.43
C PHE A 77 5.49 3.25 -23.64
N HIS A 78 6.19 2.75 -24.67
CA HIS A 78 7.62 3.04 -24.84
C HIS A 78 7.89 4.51 -25.24
N ASN A 79 6.92 5.18 -25.84
CA ASN A 79 7.04 6.58 -26.28
C ASN A 79 6.16 7.57 -25.49
N ALA A 80 5.58 7.13 -24.36
CA ALA A 80 4.62 7.94 -23.61
C ALA A 80 5.21 8.41 -22.28
N GLY A 81 5.39 9.73 -22.11
CA GLY A 81 5.93 10.32 -20.87
C GLY A 81 5.13 9.96 -19.61
N TRP A 82 3.83 9.67 -19.72
CA TRP A 82 3.01 9.19 -18.59
C TRP A 82 3.46 7.83 -18.06
N ALA A 83 4.17 7.03 -18.86
CA ALA A 83 4.67 5.73 -18.44
C ALA A 83 5.71 5.88 -17.32
N TRP A 84 6.59 6.89 -17.43
CA TRP A 84 7.56 7.21 -16.39
C TRP A 84 6.90 7.65 -15.08
N LEU A 85 5.84 8.47 -15.14
CA LEU A 85 5.08 8.85 -13.96
C LEU A 85 4.46 7.63 -13.26
N LYS A 86 3.96 6.67 -14.04
CA LYS A 86 3.40 5.42 -13.51
C LYS A 86 4.46 4.53 -12.87
N LEU A 87 5.66 4.50 -13.42
CA LEU A 87 6.79 3.77 -12.85
C LEU A 87 7.20 4.40 -11.50
N VAL A 88 7.40 5.72 -11.46
CA VAL A 88 7.73 6.45 -10.22
C VAL A 88 6.67 6.22 -9.15
N SER A 89 5.38 6.31 -9.51
CA SER A 89 4.29 6.01 -8.57
C SER A 89 4.34 4.56 -8.07
N GLY A 90 4.69 3.60 -8.92
CA GLY A 90 4.89 2.21 -8.51
C GLY A 90 6.02 2.05 -7.49
N VAL A 91 7.15 2.75 -7.66
CA VAL A 91 8.26 2.76 -6.70
C VAL A 91 7.82 3.38 -5.37
N VAL A 92 7.12 4.51 -5.40
CA VAL A 92 6.59 5.16 -4.20
C VAL A 92 5.62 4.23 -3.45
N MET A 93 4.73 3.55 -4.18
CA MET A 93 3.83 2.57 -3.56
C MET A 93 4.59 1.39 -2.95
N PHE A 94 5.65 0.91 -3.62
CA PHE A 94 6.46 -0.20 -3.13
C PHE A 94 7.22 0.17 -1.86
N GLU A 95 8.05 1.23 -1.93
CA GLU A 95 8.86 1.68 -0.82
C GLU A 95 7.99 2.16 0.34
N GLY A 96 6.94 2.94 0.06
CA GLY A 96 6.01 3.41 1.08
C GLY A 96 5.31 2.27 1.78
N THR A 97 4.84 1.25 1.05
CA THR A 97 4.17 0.10 1.68
C THR A 97 5.15 -0.69 2.55
N LEU A 98 6.38 -0.93 2.08
CA LEU A 98 7.36 -1.70 2.85
C LEU A 98 7.89 -0.93 4.07
N LEU A 99 8.32 0.31 3.88
CA LEU A 99 9.04 1.08 4.90
C LEU A 99 8.12 1.85 5.84
N ALA A 100 6.99 2.35 5.33
CA ALA A 100 6.11 3.22 6.11
C ALA A 100 4.87 2.52 6.67
N VAL A 101 4.59 1.28 6.23
CA VAL A 101 3.44 0.49 6.71
C VAL A 101 3.87 -0.87 7.25
N GLN A 102 4.43 -1.74 6.41
CA GLN A 102 4.73 -3.11 6.78
C GLN A 102 5.80 -3.20 7.89
N GLY A 103 6.93 -2.52 7.73
CA GLY A 103 8.00 -2.50 8.74
C GLY A 103 7.54 -2.00 10.12
N PRO A 104 6.85 -0.84 10.21
CA PRO A 104 6.29 -0.37 11.48
C PRO A 104 5.29 -1.32 12.12
N ILE A 105 4.37 -1.91 11.33
CA ILE A 105 3.38 -2.87 11.83
C ILE A 105 4.05 -4.12 12.42
N GLU A 106 4.98 -4.72 11.67
CA GLU A 106 5.71 -5.91 12.10
C GLU A 106 6.51 -5.63 13.37
N ARG A 107 7.22 -4.49 13.41
CA ARG A 107 8.02 -4.09 14.56
C ARG A 107 7.17 -3.82 15.80
N GLU A 108 6.03 -3.15 15.67
CA GLU A 108 5.12 -2.93 16.82
C GLU A 108 4.50 -4.24 17.31
N ALA A 109 4.20 -5.20 16.43
CA ALA A 109 3.75 -6.53 16.84
C ALA A 109 4.82 -7.29 17.66
N GLU A 110 6.08 -7.24 17.22
CA GLU A 110 7.21 -7.83 17.96
C GLU A 110 7.41 -7.16 19.33
N LEU A 111 7.35 -5.83 19.39
CA LEU A 111 7.47 -5.09 20.65
C LEU A 111 6.29 -5.40 21.60
N ALA A 112 5.07 -5.50 21.07
CA ALA A 112 3.90 -5.86 21.88
C ALA A 112 4.03 -7.28 22.46
N ALA A 113 4.59 -8.23 21.69
CA ALA A 113 4.88 -9.57 22.19
C ALA A 113 5.90 -9.56 23.34
N GLN A 114 6.97 -8.77 23.23
CA GLN A 114 7.99 -8.60 24.29
C GLN A 114 7.42 -7.90 25.53
N ALA A 115 6.49 -6.95 25.35
CA ALA A 115 5.83 -6.29 26.47
C ALA A 115 4.93 -7.27 27.26
N VAL A 116 4.21 -8.16 26.56
CA VAL A 116 3.42 -9.21 27.22
C VAL A 116 4.28 -10.23 27.96
N SER A 117 5.49 -10.54 27.47
CA SER A 117 6.44 -11.41 28.21
C SER A 117 7.17 -10.70 29.35
N GLY A 118 6.98 -9.38 29.52
CA GLY A 118 7.65 -8.56 30.53
C GLY A 118 9.10 -8.20 30.21
N GLU A 119 9.56 -8.48 28.99
CA GLU A 119 10.91 -8.16 28.51
C GLU A 119 11.08 -6.68 28.12
N LEU A 120 9.96 -6.01 27.81
CA LEU A 120 9.90 -4.62 27.37
C LEU A 120 8.87 -3.84 28.20
N ALA A 121 9.17 -2.58 28.52
CA ALA A 121 8.22 -1.70 29.19
C ALA A 121 7.08 -1.28 28.24
N VAL A 122 5.83 -1.28 28.76
CA VAL A 122 4.63 -0.88 27.99
C VAL A 122 4.74 0.53 27.42
N SER A 123 5.44 1.43 28.11
CA SER A 123 5.68 2.82 27.67
C SER A 123 6.53 2.95 26.40
N ALA A 124 7.18 1.88 25.95
CA ALA A 124 7.91 1.85 24.69
C ALA A 124 7.02 1.52 23.47
N LEU A 125 5.75 1.14 23.70
CA LEU A 125 4.78 0.84 22.65
C LEU A 125 4.08 2.09 22.14
N ALA A 126 3.44 1.96 20.97
CA ALA A 126 2.51 2.95 20.42
C ALA A 126 3.13 4.35 20.14
N THR A 127 4.45 4.46 20.17
CA THR A 127 5.16 5.74 19.98
C THR A 127 5.04 6.29 18.55
N THR A 128 4.66 5.44 17.58
CA THR A 128 4.60 5.79 16.16
C THR A 128 3.21 5.65 15.53
N VAL A 129 2.16 5.37 16.31
CA VAL A 129 0.79 5.09 15.80
C VAL A 129 0.26 6.21 14.90
N ALA A 130 0.48 7.48 15.26
CA ALA A 130 0.03 8.61 14.45
C ALA A 130 0.74 8.69 13.09
N ALA A 131 2.03 8.37 13.04
CA ALA A 131 2.81 8.35 11.79
C ALA A 131 2.42 7.16 10.90
N GLU A 132 2.16 6.00 11.50
CA GLU A 132 1.61 4.83 10.82
C GLU A 132 0.25 5.14 10.20
N GLN A 133 -0.66 5.77 10.96
CA GLN A 133 -1.98 6.18 10.50
C GLN A 133 -1.89 7.17 9.33
N ALA A 134 -1.01 8.18 9.43
CA ALA A 134 -0.77 9.12 8.35
C ALA A 134 -0.26 8.41 7.08
N SER A 135 0.66 7.46 7.23
CA SER A 135 1.25 6.69 6.13
C SER A 135 0.19 5.82 5.44
N LEU A 136 -0.66 5.15 6.20
CA LEU A 136 -1.79 4.35 5.68
C LEU A 136 -2.74 5.22 4.84
N TRP A 137 -3.12 6.41 5.33
CA TRP A 137 -3.99 7.32 4.59
C TRP A 137 -3.34 7.87 3.32
N VAL A 138 -2.08 8.30 3.41
CA VAL A 138 -1.33 8.83 2.26
C VAL A 138 -1.22 7.76 1.17
N LEU A 139 -0.80 6.54 1.52
CA LEU A 139 -0.66 5.46 0.55
C LEU A 139 -2.01 4.98 0.02
N GLY A 140 -3.05 4.96 0.85
CA GLY A 140 -4.42 4.69 0.41
C GLY A 140 -4.91 5.72 -0.63
N PHE A 141 -4.58 7.00 -0.43
CA PHE A 141 -4.88 8.05 -1.40
C PHE A 141 -4.10 7.90 -2.70
N VAL A 142 -2.78 7.65 -2.63
CA VAL A 142 -1.94 7.41 -3.82
C VAL A 142 -2.42 6.18 -4.59
N ALA A 143 -2.76 5.10 -3.90
CA ALA A 143 -3.34 3.90 -4.50
C ALA A 143 -4.65 4.20 -5.23
N SER A 144 -5.53 4.99 -4.61
CA SER A 144 -6.80 5.40 -5.21
C SER A 144 -6.58 6.29 -6.45
N ALA A 145 -5.66 7.25 -6.36
CA ALA A 145 -5.27 8.08 -7.49
C ALA A 145 -4.71 7.24 -8.65
N ASN A 146 -3.92 6.20 -8.36
CA ASN A 146 -3.41 5.27 -9.37
C ASN A 146 -4.53 4.51 -10.09
N VAL A 147 -5.58 4.11 -9.38
CA VAL A 147 -6.77 3.49 -9.97
C VAL A 147 -7.50 4.48 -10.88
N VAL A 148 -7.75 5.71 -10.41
CA VAL A 148 -8.39 6.79 -11.18
C VAL A 148 -7.60 7.05 -12.48
N LEU A 149 -6.29 7.24 -12.39
CA LEU A 149 -5.43 7.44 -13.57
C LEU A 149 -5.46 6.23 -14.52
N GLY A 150 -5.57 5.02 -13.98
CA GLY A 150 -5.70 3.79 -14.77
C GLY A 150 -7.02 3.70 -15.54
N VAL A 151 -8.13 4.11 -14.92
CA VAL A 151 -9.49 4.06 -15.49
C VAL A 151 -9.69 5.17 -16.52
N PHE A 152 -9.40 6.42 -16.14
CA PHE A 152 -9.68 7.58 -16.99
C PHE A 152 -8.64 7.81 -18.08
N ARG A 153 -7.42 7.29 -17.90
CA ARG A 153 -6.31 7.32 -18.86
C ARG A 153 -6.21 8.67 -19.60
N PRO A 154 -5.88 9.76 -18.90
CA PRO A 154 -5.96 11.11 -19.46
C PRO A 154 -5.16 11.22 -20.75
N ILE A 155 -5.84 11.59 -21.84
CA ILE A 155 -5.22 11.78 -23.15
C ILE A 155 -4.67 13.20 -23.18
N TRP A 156 -3.39 13.37 -22.86
CA TRP A 156 -2.70 14.66 -22.99
C TRP A 156 -2.52 14.97 -24.48
N ARG A 157 -3.60 15.37 -25.16
CA ARG A 157 -3.57 15.76 -26.57
C ARG A 157 -2.75 17.04 -26.66
N LYS A 158 -1.52 16.96 -27.19
CA LYS A 158 -0.79 18.16 -27.61
C LYS A 158 -1.70 18.90 -28.59
N ARG A 159 -2.23 20.06 -28.18
CA ARG A 159 -2.98 20.95 -29.06
C ARG A 159 -1.99 21.36 -30.14
N LYS A 160 -2.15 20.87 -31.37
CA LYS A 160 -1.40 21.42 -32.51
C LYS A 160 -1.84 22.87 -32.61
N VAL A 161 -0.95 23.81 -32.27
CA VAL A 161 -1.14 25.22 -32.59
C VAL A 161 -1.15 25.25 -34.12
N ALA A 162 -2.31 25.53 -34.71
CA ALA A 162 -2.41 25.83 -36.12
C ALA A 162 -1.68 27.16 -36.33
N VAL A 163 -0.53 27.11 -36.99
CA VAL A 163 0.12 28.32 -37.50
C VAL A 163 -0.61 28.64 -38.80
N SER A 164 -1.36 29.75 -38.80
CA SER A 164 -1.96 30.39 -39.97
C SER A 164 -0.94 31.24 -40.69
#